data_AF-A0A970EYC7-F1
#
_entry.id   AF-A0A970EYC7-F1
#
_cell.length_a   1.000
_cell.length_b   1.000
_cell.length_c   1.000
_cell.angle_alpha   90.00
_cell.angle_beta   90.00
_cell.angle_gamma   90.00
#
_symmetry.space_group_name_H-M   'P 1'
#
loop_
_entity.id
_entity.type
_entity.pdbx_description
1 polymer ?
#
loop_
_entity_poly.entity_id
_entity_poly.type
_entity_poly.pdbx_seq_one_letter_code
_entity_poly.pdbx_strand_id
1 'polypeptide(L)' 'ATLRKLARDMSKKPTEFLTIFYGSDTTEEEAKEALAIFEKEFKDAEITLLEGGQPVYSYLISAE' A
#
# COMPACT_ATOMS: atom_id res chain seq x y z
N ALA A 1 -0.96 12.93 -2.68
CA ALA A 1 -2.39 13.06 -3.08
C ALA A 1 -2.90 11.83 -3.83
N THR A 2 -2.10 11.24 -4.73
CA THR A 2 -2.48 10.08 -5.57
C THR A 2 -2.74 8.80 -4.78
N LEU A 3 -1.88 8.43 -3.80
CA LEU A 3 -2.05 7.21 -2.99
C LEU A 3 -3.38 7.15 -2.23
N ARG A 4 -3.81 8.27 -1.64
CA ARG A 4 -5.12 8.35 -0.96
C ARG A 4 -6.29 8.09 -1.91
N LYS A 5 -6.19 8.54 -3.17
CA LYS A 5 -7.24 8.28 -4.16
C LYS A 5 -7.25 6.81 -4.54
N LEU A 6 -6.07 6.21 -4.74
CA LEU A 6 -5.94 4.78 -5.03
C LEU A 6 -6.51 3.92 -3.89
N ALA A 7 -6.13 4.19 -2.65
CA ALA A 7 -6.63 3.47 -1.47
C ALA A 7 -8.16 3.49 -1.39
N ARG A 8 -8.79 4.66 -1.61
CA ARG A 8 -10.25 4.79 -1.65
C ARG A 8 -10.92 4.07 -2.81
N ASP A 9 -10.29 4.01 -3.98
CA ASP A 9 -10.85 3.29 -5.12
C ASP A 9 -10.75 1.77 -4.92
N MET A 10 -9.67 1.31 -4.31
CA MET A 10 -9.45 -0.10 -4.00
C MET A 10 -10.36 -0.58 -2.85
N SER A 11 -10.60 0.24 -1.82
CA SER A 11 -11.46 -0.11 -0.68
C SER A 11 -12.95 -0.25 -1.02
N LYS A 12 -13.36 0.08 -2.26
CA LYS A 12 -14.72 -0.18 -2.76
C LYS A 12 -14.99 -1.66 -2.99
N LYS A 13 -13.95 -2.48 -3.13
CA LYS A 13 -14.07 -3.92 -3.23
C LYS A 13 -13.79 -4.52 -1.85
N PRO A 14 -14.48 -5.61 -1.47
CA PRO A 14 -14.05 -6.37 -0.31
C PRO A 14 -12.63 -6.88 -0.57
N THR A 15 -11.74 -6.58 0.37
CA THR A 15 -10.35 -6.99 0.36
C THR A 15 -10.05 -7.46 1.78
N GLU A 16 -9.60 -8.70 1.90
CA GLU A 16 -9.22 -9.30 3.18
C GLU A 16 -7.72 -9.12 3.42
N PHE A 17 -6.93 -9.15 2.35
CA PHE A 17 -5.47 -9.03 2.42
C PHE A 17 -4.94 -7.96 1.47
N LEU A 18 -4.16 -7.04 2.01
CA LEU A 18 -3.47 -6.01 1.23
C LEU A 18 -1.96 -6.11 1.46
N THR A 19 -1.19 -6.33 0.40
CA THR A 19 0.28 -6.31 0.47
C THR A 19 0.83 -5.12 -0.30
N ILE A 20 1.65 -4.31 0.37
CA ILE A 20 2.33 -3.16 -0.20
C ILE A 20 3.82 -3.49 -0.28
N PHE A 21 4.37 -3.51 -1.48
CA PHE A 21 5.80 -3.63 -1.73
C PHE A 21 6.35 -2.24 -2.07
N TYR A 22 7.41 -1.80 -1.40
CA TYR A 22 8.10 -0.55 -1.75
C TYR A 22 9.42 -0.82 -2.49
N GLY A 23 9.73 0.07 -3.45
CA GLY A 23 10.90 -0.04 -4.32
C GLY A 23 12.18 0.54 -3.71
N SER A 24 13.30 0.35 -4.41
CA SER A 24 14.64 0.79 -3.95
C SER A 24 14.78 2.31 -3.80
N ASP A 25 13.94 3.07 -4.51
CA ASP A 25 13.90 4.53 -4.45
C ASP A 25 12.96 5.06 -3.35
N THR A 26 12.38 4.19 -2.52
CA THR A 26 11.43 4.54 -1.47
C THR A 26 12.00 4.19 -0.10
N THR A 27 11.99 5.15 0.81
CA THR A 27 12.46 4.93 2.18
C THR A 27 11.41 4.19 3.02
N GLU A 28 11.86 3.53 4.09
CA GLU A 28 10.94 2.86 5.02
C GLU A 28 9.96 3.85 5.68
N GLU A 29 10.37 5.10 5.90
CA GLU A 29 9.49 6.16 6.44
C GLU A 29 8.39 6.53 5.45
N GLU A 30 8.71 6.75 4.17
CA GLU A 30 7.70 6.98 3.13
C GLU A 30 6.76 5.79 2.97
N ALA A 31 7.30 4.57 3.06
CA ALA A 31 6.54 3.34 2.98
C ALA A 31 5.58 3.20 4.18
N LYS A 32 5.97 3.61 5.38
CA LYS A 32 5.10 3.68 6.57
C LYS A 32 4.02 4.74 6.43
N GLU A 33 4.31 5.89 5.82
CA GLU A 33 3.28 6.89 5.52
C GLU A 33 2.24 6.34 4.53
N ALA A 34 2.68 5.57 3.53
CA ALA A 34 1.78 4.88 2.62
C ALA A 34 0.92 3.85 3.37
N LEU A 35 1.52 3.00 4.21
CA LEU A 35 0.81 2.05 5.05
C LEU A 35 -0.32 2.72 5.85
N ALA A 36 0.00 3.80 6.57
CA ALA A 36 -0.98 4.55 7.37
C ALA A 36 -2.14 5.15 6.55
N ILE A 37 -1.93 5.38 5.24
CA ILE A 37 -3.01 5.80 4.33
C ILE A 37 -3.94 4.62 4.04
N PHE A 38 -3.39 3.44 3.76
CA PHE A 38 -4.18 2.25 3.46
C PHE A 38 -4.92 1.73 4.70
N GLU A 39 -4.29 1.71 5.87
CA GLU A 39 -4.94 1.30 7.13
C GLU A 39 -6.16 2.15 7.49
N LYS A 40 -6.17 3.44 7.10
CA LYS A 40 -7.33 4.31 7.33
C LYS A 40 -8.53 3.98 6.45
N GLU A 41 -8.28 3.52 5.23
CA GLU A 41 -9.32 3.22 4.24
C GLU A 41 -9.77 1.76 4.30
N PHE A 42 -8.87 0.84 4.68
CA PHE A 42 -9.11 -0.60 4.83
C PHE A 42 -9.11 -0.98 6.32
N LYS A 43 -10.27 -0.81 6.97
CA LYS A 43 -10.38 -1.07 8.42
C LYS A 43 -10.45 -2.55 8.78
N ASP A 44 -10.89 -3.38 7.84
CA ASP A 44 -11.15 -4.80 8.07
C ASP A 44 -10.14 -5.71 7.33
N ALA A 45 -9.21 -5.13 6.56
CA ALA A 45 -8.20 -5.89 5.82
C ALA A 45 -6.89 -5.98 6.61
N GLU A 46 -6.21 -7.11 6.52
CA GLU A 46 -4.85 -7.27 7.02
C GLU A 46 -3.87 -6.65 6.02
N ILE A 47 -3.11 -5.65 6.47
CA ILE A 47 -2.18 -4.92 5.61
C ILE A 47 -0.75 -5.26 5.98
N THR A 48 0.02 -5.74 5.00
CA THR A 48 1.45 -6.05 5.16
C THR A 48 2.30 -5.14 4.29
N LEU A 49 3.37 -4.58 4.87
CA LEU A 49 4.37 -3.78 4.17
C LEU A 49 5.67 -4.59 4.01
N LEU A 50 6.14 -4.76 2.78
CA LEU A 50 7.33 -5.53 2.45
C LEU A 50 8.32 -4.69 1.62
N GLU A 51 9.61 -4.88 1.86
CA GLU A 51 10.66 -4.34 1.00
C GLU A 51 10.71 -5.15 -0.29
N GLY A 52 10.28 -4.56 -1.40
CA GLY A 52 10.29 -5.20 -2.71
C GLY A 52 11.60 -5.02 -3.46
N GLY A 53 12.37 -3.97 -3.16
CA GLY A 53 13.63 -3.64 -3.84
C GLY A 53 13.48 -3.46 -5.35
N GLN A 54 12.27 -3.13 -5.81
CA GLN A 54 11.96 -3.01 -7.22
C GLN A 54 12.57 -1.70 -7.76
N PRO A 55 13.41 -1.75 -8.81
CA PRO A 55 14.05 -0.54 -9.35
C PRO A 55 13.16 0.27 -10.28
N VAL A 56 11.95 -0.23 -10.60
CA VAL A 56 11.05 0.39 -11.59
C VAL A 56 9.78 0.95 -10.95
N TYR A 57 9.29 0.32 -9.89
CA TYR A 57 8.05 0.70 -9.22
C TYR A 57 8.36 1.18 -7.81
N SER A 58 7.98 2.42 -7.47
CA SER A 58 8.05 2.93 -6.10
C SER A 58 7.15 2.14 -5.16
N TYR A 59 5.98 1.71 -5.66
CA TYR A 59 5.03 0.88 -4.91
C TYR A 59 4.38 -0.16 -5.83
N LEU A 60 4.26 -1.39 -5.36
CA LEU A 60 3.40 -2.43 -5.93
C LEU A 60 2.39 -2.86 -4.87
N ILE A 61 1.11 -2.84 -5.21
CA ILE A 61 0.04 -3.13 -4.26
C ILE A 61 -0.76 -4.32 -4.77
N SER A 62 -0.80 -5.38 -3.97
CA SER A 62 -1.65 -6.55 -4.18
C SER A 62 -2.84 -6.48 -3.23
N ALA A 63 -4.05 -6.71 -3.74
CA ALA A 63 -5.28 -6.72 -2.97
C ALA A 63 -6.06 -7.99 -3.33
N GLU A 64 -6.33 -8.82 -2.32
CA GLU A 64 -7.07 -10.08 -2.41
C GLU A 64 -8.35 -10.02 -1.59
#